data_AF-A0A7X8SGP5-F1
#
_entry.id   AF-A0A7X8SGP5-F1
#
_cell.length_a   1.000
_cell.length_b   1.000
_cell.length_c   1.000
_cell.angle_alpha   90.00
_cell.angle_beta   90.00
_cell.angle_gamma   90.00
#
_symmetry.space_group_name_H-M   'P 1'
#
loop_
_entity.id
_entity.type
_entity.pdbx_description
1 polymer ?
#
loop_
_entity_poly.entity_id
_entity_poly.type
_entity_poly.pdbx_seq_one_letter_code
_entity_poly.pdbx_strand_id
1 'polypeptide(L)'
;MSNLIIPQDYARYLPYDMAKDLAQLPEQAQYEFMEEMNSSNRSTLLMYIIHIFSPIPFSLGYVGKWLQQFLFWITFGGLGIWWLIMLITIPEEVREFNRGVARETFRMIAHKYKYAQRSARNNNAYSSDLIRQPEALDLPSFDPTFITLDHLKKGFLFDYNGQTWQVLAEDQFDNNKGESYRIFKAHAGIEEAYFEFKHGSSFKKIFFSKKVNIFQIDPELEEKVRAHQVPPNILYFKGHRFYREESDKGYIFDVTDQRDVTEGFRRQNWLYLNEERDVVLTIEEISPRTLSAFYGKYTDEHHFVDILPGAEA
;
A
#
# COMPACT_ATOMS: atom_id res chain seq x y z
N MET A 1 14.67 33.35 4.70
CA MET A 1 13.22 33.60 4.48
C MET A 1 12.85 32.81 3.24
N SER A 2 12.30 31.61 3.40
CA SER A 2 11.96 30.72 2.28
C SER A 2 10.80 31.33 1.49
N ASN A 3 10.94 31.37 0.16
CA ASN A 3 9.94 31.92 -0.77
C ASN A 3 8.70 31.04 -0.73
N LEU A 4 7.64 31.52 -0.08
CA LEU A 4 6.32 30.90 -0.11
C LEU A 4 5.73 31.10 -1.51
N ILE A 5 5.62 30.03 -2.30
CA ILE A 5 5.00 30.08 -3.63
C ILE A 5 3.49 29.85 -3.48
N ILE A 6 2.83 30.72 -2.72
CA ILE A 6 1.37 30.67 -2.55
C ILE A 6 0.80 32.02 -3.03
N PRO A 7 -0.03 32.02 -4.10
CA PRO A 7 -0.79 33.19 -4.50
C PRO A 7 -1.66 33.70 -3.35
N GLN A 8 -1.79 35.02 -3.20
CA GLN A 8 -2.51 35.63 -2.07
C GLN A 8 -3.96 35.16 -1.89
N ASP A 9 -4.59 34.66 -2.95
CA ASP A 9 -5.97 34.17 -2.93
C ASP A 9 -6.14 32.92 -2.06
N TYR A 10 -5.14 32.03 -2.03
CA TYR A 10 -5.19 30.77 -1.27
C TYR A 10 -4.79 30.96 0.20
N ALA A 11 -3.95 31.96 0.48
CA ALA A 11 -3.53 32.31 1.84
C ALA A 11 -4.71 32.68 2.75
N ARG A 12 -5.85 33.13 2.17
CA ARG A 12 -7.07 33.48 2.93
C ARG A 12 -7.83 32.28 3.50
N TYR A 13 -7.62 31.09 2.94
CA TYR A 13 -8.27 29.85 3.37
C TYR A 13 -7.38 29.01 4.28
N LEU A 14 -6.09 29.31 4.33
CA LEU A 14 -5.12 28.62 5.17
C LEU A 14 -5.09 29.24 6.58
N PRO A 15 -5.28 28.44 7.64
CA PRO A 15 -4.92 28.86 9.00
C PRO A 15 -3.45 29.30 9.07
N TYR A 16 -3.14 30.29 9.90
CA TYR A 16 -1.78 30.85 10.02
C TYR A 16 -0.71 29.78 10.25
N ASP A 17 -0.98 28.83 11.16
CA ASP A 17 -0.06 27.73 11.47
C ASP A 17 0.17 26.80 10.27
N MET A 18 -0.88 26.55 9.48
CA MET A 18 -0.81 25.71 8.29
C MET A 18 0.00 26.39 7.18
N ALA A 19 -0.18 27.70 6.97
CA ALA A 19 0.63 28.45 6.01
C ALA A 19 2.12 28.43 6.40
N LYS A 20 2.41 28.55 7.70
CA LYS A 20 3.77 28.47 8.25
C LYS A 20 4.38 27.08 8.09
N ASP A 21 3.61 26.02 8.28
CA ASP A 21 4.09 24.64 8.13
C ASP A 21 4.25 24.25 6.66
N LEU A 22 3.35 24.71 5.79
CA LEU A 22 3.44 24.54 4.34
C LEU A 22 4.68 25.23 3.77
N ALA A 23 5.03 26.41 4.29
CA ALA A 23 6.26 27.13 3.95
C ALA A 23 7.55 26.36 4.29
N GLN A 24 7.47 25.38 5.20
CA GLN A 24 8.59 24.52 5.60
C GLN A 24 8.68 23.24 4.76
N LEU A 25 7.65 22.92 3.96
CA LEU A 25 7.67 21.75 3.09
C LEU A 25 8.54 22.01 1.83
N PRO A 26 9.07 20.94 1.20
CA PRO A 26 9.79 21.05 -0.07
C PRO A 26 8.97 21.77 -1.14
N GLU A 27 9.63 22.46 -2.06
CA GLU A 27 8.97 23.24 -3.12
C GLU A 27 7.99 22.38 -3.94
N GLN A 28 8.37 21.14 -4.26
CA GLN A 28 7.50 20.18 -4.95
C GLN A 28 6.19 19.89 -4.18
N ALA A 29 6.25 19.81 -2.84
CA ALA A 29 5.08 19.58 -2.00
C ALA A 29 4.16 20.80 -1.97
N GLN A 30 4.73 22.00 -2.03
CA GLN A 30 3.96 23.24 -2.14
C GLN A 30 3.22 23.30 -3.49
N TYR A 31 3.86 22.90 -4.59
CA TYR A 31 3.23 22.81 -5.91
C TYR A 31 2.10 21.78 -5.96
N GLU A 32 2.33 20.57 -5.45
CA GLU A 32 1.30 19.51 -5.41
C GLU A 32 0.09 19.95 -4.57
N PHE A 33 0.34 20.65 -3.44
CA PHE A 33 -0.73 21.22 -2.62
C PHE A 33 -1.54 22.26 -3.39
N MET A 34 -0.87 23.11 -4.16
CA MET A 34 -1.51 24.13 -4.97
C MET A 34 -2.36 23.55 -6.09
N GLU A 35 -1.87 22.53 -6.78
CA GLU A 35 -2.60 21.85 -7.85
C GLU A 35 -3.89 21.21 -7.33
N GLU A 36 -3.79 20.48 -6.21
CA GLU A 36 -4.93 19.80 -5.60
C GLU A 36 -5.93 20.79 -4.96
N MET A 37 -5.44 21.89 -4.40
CA MET A 37 -6.31 22.97 -3.92
C MET A 37 -7.03 23.68 -5.06
N ASN A 38 -6.41 23.81 -6.23
CA ASN A 38 -7.03 24.44 -7.38
C ASN A 38 -8.11 23.55 -8.00
N SER A 39 -7.92 22.23 -8.00
CA SER A 39 -8.91 21.26 -8.51
C SER A 39 -10.12 21.09 -7.57
N SER A 40 -9.89 21.19 -6.25
CA SER A 40 -10.89 20.84 -5.23
C SER A 40 -11.59 22.02 -4.56
N ASN A 41 -11.11 23.26 -4.76
CA ASN A 41 -11.76 24.42 -4.16
C ASN A 41 -13.15 24.70 -4.78
N ARG A 42 -13.98 25.40 -4.00
CA ARG A 42 -15.30 25.87 -4.40
C ARG A 42 -15.33 27.38 -4.49
N SER A 43 -15.94 27.89 -5.56
CA SER A 43 -16.14 29.33 -5.78
C SER A 43 -17.40 29.85 -5.07
N THR A 44 -17.25 30.98 -4.37
CA THR A 44 -18.36 31.72 -3.74
C THR A 44 -19.34 32.28 -4.77
N LEU A 45 -18.82 32.79 -5.88
CA LEU A 45 -19.65 33.30 -6.97
C LEU A 45 -20.52 32.19 -7.55
N LEU A 46 -19.94 31.00 -7.75
CA LEU A 46 -20.71 29.86 -8.26
C LEU A 46 -21.78 29.41 -7.26
N MET A 47 -21.49 29.45 -5.95
CA MET A 47 -22.48 29.14 -4.93
C MET A 47 -23.64 30.15 -4.90
N TYR A 48 -23.38 31.44 -5.11
CA TYR A 48 -24.44 32.45 -5.29
C TYR A 48 -25.29 32.18 -6.54
N ILE A 49 -24.64 31.84 -7.65
CA ILE A 49 -25.36 31.52 -8.90
C ILE A 49 -26.28 30.32 -8.69
N ILE A 50 -25.76 29.24 -8.08
CA ILE A 50 -26.53 28.04 -7.74
C ILE A 50 -27.68 28.37 -6.77
N HIS A 51 -27.46 29.26 -5.81
CA HIS A 51 -28.46 29.57 -4.79
C HIS A 51 -29.61 30.44 -5.33
N ILE A 52 -29.33 31.38 -6.24
CA ILE A 52 -30.29 32.37 -6.73
C ILE A 52 -30.98 31.91 -8.01
N PHE A 53 -30.24 31.29 -8.94
CA PHE A 53 -30.73 31.02 -10.30
C PHE A 53 -31.11 29.55 -10.54
N SER A 54 -30.86 28.66 -9.58
CA SER A 54 -31.31 27.27 -9.71
C SER A 54 -32.82 27.18 -9.43
N PRO A 55 -33.61 26.46 -10.27
CA PRO A 55 -35.04 26.21 -10.02
C PRO A 55 -35.30 25.48 -8.69
N ILE A 56 -34.32 24.68 -8.25
CA ILE A 56 -34.30 23.99 -6.96
C ILE A 56 -32.96 24.35 -6.30
N PRO A 57 -32.93 25.12 -5.21
CA PRO A 57 -31.67 25.51 -4.56
C PRO A 57 -30.93 24.27 -4.07
N PHE A 58 -29.68 24.06 -4.52
CA PHE A 58 -28.80 22.97 -4.06
C PHE A 58 -27.44 23.46 -3.55
N SER A 59 -27.36 24.73 -3.13
CA SER A 59 -26.13 25.40 -2.73
C SER A 59 -25.46 24.76 -1.50
N LEU A 60 -26.22 24.17 -0.56
CA LEU A 60 -25.64 23.43 0.58
C LEU A 60 -25.06 22.09 0.13
N GLY A 61 -25.67 21.44 -0.87
CA GLY A 61 -25.12 20.24 -1.50
C GLY A 61 -23.78 20.49 -2.20
N TYR A 62 -23.59 21.67 -2.78
CA TYR A 62 -22.33 22.08 -3.42
C TYR A 62 -21.13 22.15 -2.44
N VAL A 63 -21.39 22.43 -1.15
CA VAL A 63 -20.42 22.37 -0.05
C VAL A 63 -20.53 21.07 0.78
N GLY A 64 -21.17 20.03 0.24
CA GLY A 64 -21.23 18.69 0.86
C GLY A 64 -22.20 18.56 2.05
N LYS A 65 -22.95 19.61 2.43
CA LYS A 65 -23.90 19.61 3.55
C LYS A 65 -25.26 19.02 3.14
N TRP A 66 -25.27 17.79 2.64
CA TRP A 66 -26.46 17.13 2.07
C TRP A 66 -27.61 16.94 3.06
N LEU A 67 -27.33 16.59 4.31
CA LEU A 67 -28.38 16.45 5.33
C LEU A 67 -29.14 17.77 5.54
N GLN A 68 -28.41 18.90 5.58
CA GLN A 68 -29.02 20.24 5.69
C GLN A 68 -29.75 20.63 4.40
N GLN A 69 -29.24 20.21 3.25
CA GLN A 69 -29.90 20.40 1.95
C GLN A 69 -31.26 19.69 1.89
N PHE A 70 -31.37 18.47 2.41
CA PHE A 70 -32.63 17.74 2.50
C PHE A 70 -33.60 18.41 3.49
N LEU A 71 -33.10 18.85 4.64
CA LEU A 71 -33.89 19.61 5.61
C LEU A 71 -34.42 20.92 5.01
N PHE A 72 -33.60 21.61 4.22
CA PHE A 72 -33.99 22.82 3.48
C PHE A 72 -35.15 22.54 2.53
N TRP A 73 -35.12 21.43 1.78
CA TRP A 73 -36.22 21.09 0.88
C TRP A 73 -37.51 20.71 1.63
N ILE A 74 -37.42 19.87 2.66
CA ILE A 74 -38.59 19.41 3.43
C ILE A 74 -39.30 20.57 4.15
N THR A 75 -38.53 21.58 4.57
CA THR A 75 -39.06 22.78 5.24
C THR A 75 -39.51 23.87 4.26
N PHE A 76 -39.46 23.61 2.94
CA PHE A 76 -39.66 24.63 1.89
C PHE A 76 -38.78 25.88 2.14
N GLY A 77 -37.53 25.66 2.50
CA GLY A 77 -36.56 26.70 2.85
C GLY A 77 -37.00 27.56 4.03
N GLY A 78 -37.74 26.97 4.99
CA GLY A 78 -38.26 27.66 6.16
C GLY A 78 -39.08 28.90 5.81
N LEU A 79 -40.08 28.77 4.93
CA LEU A 79 -40.95 29.86 4.44
C LEU A 79 -40.19 31.02 3.75
N GLY A 80 -39.03 30.74 3.15
CA GLY A 80 -38.19 31.74 2.47
C GLY A 80 -37.28 32.55 3.40
N ILE A 81 -37.46 32.48 4.72
CA ILE A 81 -36.57 33.13 5.69
C ILE A 81 -35.19 32.45 5.67
N TRP A 82 -35.14 31.13 5.59
CA TRP A 82 -33.86 30.41 5.52
C TRP A 82 -33.11 30.70 4.21
N TRP A 83 -33.83 30.93 3.11
CA TRP A 83 -33.24 31.36 1.84
C TRP A 83 -32.52 32.72 1.97
N LEU A 84 -33.12 33.69 2.67
CA LEU A 84 -32.48 34.99 2.93
C LEU A 84 -31.27 34.88 3.88
N ILE A 85 -31.38 34.06 4.92
CA ILE A 85 -30.25 33.80 5.84
C ILE A 85 -29.07 33.21 5.07
N MET A 86 -29.34 32.29 4.13
CA MET A 86 -28.31 31.66 3.31
C MET A 86 -27.52 32.66 2.44
N LEU A 87 -28.15 33.71 1.91
CA LEU A 87 -27.43 34.74 1.14
C LEU A 87 -26.31 35.41 1.95
N ILE A 88 -26.52 35.56 3.26
CA ILE A 88 -25.55 36.16 4.18
C ILE A 88 -24.50 35.14 4.60
N THR A 89 -24.87 33.86 4.77
CA THR A 89 -23.95 32.82 5.25
C THR A 89 -23.11 32.16 4.16
N ILE A 90 -23.47 32.26 2.87
CA ILE A 90 -22.71 31.67 1.74
C ILE A 90 -21.20 31.94 1.79
N PRO A 91 -20.70 33.18 2.05
CA PRO A 91 -19.26 33.44 2.09
C PRO A 91 -18.54 32.72 3.24
N GLU A 92 -19.25 32.44 4.34
CA GLU A 92 -18.73 31.68 5.47
C GLU A 92 -18.73 30.18 5.18
N GLU A 93 -19.83 29.68 4.62
CA GLU A 93 -20.01 28.28 4.22
C GLU A 93 -18.96 27.80 3.21
N VAL A 94 -18.71 28.58 2.16
CA VAL A 94 -17.67 28.26 1.15
C VAL A 94 -16.29 28.30 1.79
N ARG A 95 -16.05 29.25 2.69
CA ARG A 95 -14.77 29.39 3.37
C ARG A 95 -14.53 28.23 4.33
N GLU A 96 -15.56 27.76 5.03
CA GLU A 96 -15.51 26.60 5.90
C GLU A 96 -15.22 25.33 5.10
N PHE A 97 -15.91 25.13 3.97
CA PHE A 97 -15.65 24.01 3.06
C PHE A 97 -14.21 24.02 2.53
N ASN A 98 -13.76 25.15 1.96
CA ASN A 98 -12.40 25.28 1.41
C ASN A 98 -11.32 25.16 2.50
N ARG A 99 -11.60 25.56 3.75
CA ARG A 99 -10.73 25.30 4.91
C ARG A 99 -10.65 23.81 5.23
N GLY A 100 -11.75 23.08 5.10
CA GLY A 100 -11.81 21.63 5.24
C GLY A 100 -10.93 20.93 4.20
N VAL A 101 -11.13 21.28 2.92
CA VAL A 101 -10.31 20.80 1.80
C VAL A 101 -8.84 21.11 2.03
N ALA A 102 -8.49 22.37 2.35
CA ALA A 102 -7.11 22.75 2.65
C ALA A 102 -6.49 21.93 3.77
N ARG A 103 -7.24 21.63 4.83
CA ARG A 103 -6.76 20.82 5.94
C ARG A 103 -6.51 19.37 5.55
N GLU A 104 -7.41 18.79 4.76
CA GLU A 104 -7.30 17.40 4.31
C GLU A 104 -6.15 17.24 3.30
N THR A 105 -6.11 18.08 2.27
CA THR A 105 -5.02 18.12 1.28
C THR A 105 -3.68 18.39 1.94
N PHE A 106 -3.61 19.36 2.87
CA PHE A 106 -2.40 19.62 3.64
C PHE A 106 -2.00 18.42 4.48
N ARG A 107 -2.95 17.76 5.17
CA ARG A 107 -2.66 16.57 5.97
C ARG A 107 -2.13 15.42 5.10
N MET A 108 -2.73 15.20 3.93
CA MET A 108 -2.33 14.17 2.98
C MET A 108 -0.91 14.43 2.46
N ILE A 109 -0.63 15.66 2.01
CA ILE A 109 0.67 16.04 1.45
C ILE A 109 1.73 16.13 2.54
N ALA A 110 1.43 16.74 3.68
CA ALA A 110 2.32 16.75 4.83
C ALA A 110 2.61 15.33 5.31
N HIS A 111 1.65 14.40 5.27
CA HIS A 111 1.90 13.00 5.59
C HIS A 111 2.74 12.31 4.50
N LYS A 112 2.44 12.50 3.21
CA LYS A 112 3.20 11.96 2.08
C LYS A 112 4.65 12.41 2.11
N TYR A 113 4.91 13.69 2.34
CA TYR A 113 6.25 14.26 2.38
C TYR A 113 6.93 14.09 3.72
N LYS A 114 6.22 14.08 4.86
CA LYS A 114 6.82 13.64 6.13
C LYS A 114 7.10 12.15 6.11
N TYR A 115 6.33 11.33 5.41
CA TYR A 115 6.64 9.91 5.16
C TYR A 115 7.83 9.77 4.22
N ALA A 116 7.90 10.53 3.13
CA ALA A 116 9.04 10.51 2.21
C ALA A 116 10.32 11.07 2.85
N GLN A 117 10.23 12.17 3.62
CA GLN A 117 11.33 12.71 4.42
C GLN A 117 11.64 11.83 5.60
N ARG A 118 10.67 11.19 6.25
CA ARG A 118 10.92 10.23 7.32
C ARG A 118 11.44 8.93 6.76
N SER A 119 11.13 8.52 5.53
CA SER A 119 11.75 7.41 4.80
C SER A 119 13.17 7.79 4.42
N ALA A 120 13.41 8.96 3.84
CA ALA A 120 14.76 9.44 3.50
C ALA A 120 15.62 9.74 4.75
N ARG A 121 15.01 10.23 5.83
CA ARG A 121 15.68 10.48 7.12
C ARG A 121 15.76 9.22 7.96
N ASN A 122 14.86 8.26 7.81
CA ASN A 122 15.00 6.92 8.35
C ASN A 122 16.09 6.15 7.60
N ASN A 123 16.25 6.33 6.29
CA ASN A 123 17.43 5.82 5.58
C ASN A 123 18.73 6.45 6.13
N ASN A 124 18.66 7.61 6.80
CA ASN A 124 19.80 8.26 7.46
C ASN A 124 19.83 8.16 9.01
N ALA A 125 18.76 7.72 9.67
CA ALA A 125 18.60 7.65 11.14
C ALA A 125 18.30 6.22 11.62
N TYR A 126 18.04 5.30 10.68
CA TYR A 126 18.20 3.88 10.88
C TYR A 126 19.66 3.42 10.76
N SER A 127 20.61 4.35 10.56
CA SER A 127 22.05 4.08 10.60
C SER A 127 22.61 3.74 12.00
N SER A 128 21.78 3.24 12.91
CA SER A 128 22.29 2.50 14.08
C SER A 128 21.85 1.04 14.12
N ASP A 129 20.81 0.62 13.37
CA ASP A 129 20.30 -0.77 13.35
C ASP A 129 20.12 -1.40 11.93
N LEU A 130 20.35 -0.66 10.83
CA LEU A 130 20.03 -1.10 9.45
C LEU A 130 21.20 -1.05 8.45
N ILE A 131 22.31 -1.71 8.79
CA ILE A 131 23.19 -2.31 7.76
C ILE A 131 23.23 -3.80 8.06
N ARG A 132 22.14 -4.50 7.72
CA ARG A 132 22.12 -5.96 7.74
C ARG A 132 22.23 -6.41 6.30
N GLN A 133 23.24 -7.22 6.02
CA GLN A 133 23.36 -7.90 4.74
C GLN A 133 22.59 -9.22 4.81
N PRO A 134 22.06 -9.70 3.67
CA PRO A 134 21.51 -11.04 3.59
C PRO A 134 22.59 -12.06 3.98
N GLU A 135 22.17 -13.17 4.58
CA GLU A 135 23.04 -14.31 4.81
C GLU A 135 23.54 -14.84 3.45
N ALA A 136 24.84 -15.08 3.34
CA ALA A 136 25.41 -15.61 2.10
C ALA A 136 24.92 -17.05 1.89
N LEU A 137 24.13 -17.26 0.83
CA LEU A 137 23.64 -18.58 0.47
C LEU A 137 24.72 -19.40 -0.26
N ASP A 138 24.88 -20.66 0.10
CA ASP A 138 25.78 -21.60 -0.58
C ASP A 138 25.08 -22.18 -1.81
N LEU A 139 24.98 -21.36 -2.86
CA LEU A 139 24.31 -21.75 -4.10
C LEU A 139 25.24 -22.61 -4.97
N PRO A 140 24.72 -23.68 -5.60
CA PRO A 140 25.49 -24.47 -6.54
C PRO A 140 25.98 -23.62 -7.72
N SER A 141 27.14 -23.99 -8.27
CA SER A 141 27.67 -23.36 -9.48
C SER A 141 26.73 -23.62 -10.65
N PHE A 142 26.44 -22.57 -11.42
CA PHE A 142 25.58 -22.69 -12.59
C PHE A 142 26.13 -23.68 -13.63
N ASP A 143 25.37 -24.73 -13.89
CA ASP A 143 25.60 -25.70 -14.96
C ASP A 143 24.41 -25.68 -15.93
N PRO A 144 24.60 -25.27 -17.21
CA PRO A 144 23.52 -25.20 -18.18
C PRO A 144 22.92 -26.56 -18.53
N THR A 145 23.59 -27.66 -18.21
CA THR A 145 23.10 -29.04 -18.42
C THR A 145 22.34 -29.59 -17.22
N PHE A 146 22.45 -28.94 -16.05
CA PHE A 146 21.80 -29.35 -14.81
C PHE A 146 21.25 -28.13 -14.05
N ILE A 147 20.22 -27.52 -14.63
CA ILE A 147 19.54 -26.35 -14.05
C ILE A 147 18.49 -26.84 -13.05
N THR A 148 18.42 -26.19 -11.90
CA THR A 148 17.54 -26.52 -10.77
C THR A 148 16.92 -25.22 -10.24
N LEU A 149 15.99 -25.32 -9.29
CA LEU A 149 15.41 -24.11 -8.68
C LEU A 149 16.44 -23.24 -7.97
N ASP A 150 17.54 -23.84 -7.49
CA ASP A 150 18.63 -23.09 -6.86
C ASP A 150 19.34 -22.14 -7.85
N HIS A 151 19.22 -22.37 -9.15
CA HIS A 151 19.82 -21.55 -10.18
C HIS A 151 18.93 -20.41 -10.70
N LEU A 152 17.66 -20.37 -10.30
CA LEU A 152 16.73 -19.35 -10.79
C LEU A 152 17.23 -17.94 -10.47
N LYS A 153 17.06 -17.05 -11.46
CA LYS A 153 17.31 -15.61 -11.37
C LYS A 153 16.25 -14.87 -12.18
N LYS A 154 16.17 -13.56 -11.99
CA LYS A 154 15.37 -12.67 -12.85
C LYS A 154 15.64 -12.98 -14.34
N GLY A 155 14.55 -13.08 -15.10
CA GLY A 155 14.57 -13.39 -16.52
C GLY A 155 14.47 -14.89 -16.85
N PHE A 156 14.75 -15.81 -15.92
CA PHE A 156 14.61 -17.25 -16.17
C PHE A 156 13.17 -17.62 -16.46
N LEU A 157 13.00 -18.66 -17.26
CA LEU A 157 11.72 -19.29 -17.58
C LEU A 157 11.64 -20.66 -16.89
N PHE A 158 10.44 -21.06 -16.51
CA PHE A 158 10.16 -22.41 -16.04
C PHE A 158 8.71 -22.79 -16.35
N ASP A 159 8.46 -24.08 -16.53
CA ASP A 159 7.12 -24.62 -16.71
C ASP A 159 6.59 -25.15 -15.37
N TYR A 160 5.36 -24.76 -15.05
CA TYR A 160 4.65 -25.23 -13.86
C TYR A 160 3.15 -25.35 -14.16
N ASN A 161 2.57 -26.52 -13.87
CA ASN A 161 1.16 -26.86 -14.16
C ASN A 161 0.74 -26.57 -15.62
N GLY A 162 1.63 -26.83 -16.59
CA GLY A 162 1.35 -26.68 -18.02
C GLY A 162 1.34 -25.22 -18.50
N GLN A 163 1.90 -24.30 -17.72
CA GLN A 163 2.07 -22.89 -18.08
C GLN A 163 3.53 -22.48 -17.89
N THR A 164 4.06 -21.71 -18.84
CA THR A 164 5.40 -21.14 -18.77
C THR A 164 5.37 -19.83 -17.99
N TRP A 165 6.23 -19.73 -16.99
CA TRP A 165 6.38 -18.60 -16.10
C TRP A 165 7.75 -17.94 -16.29
N GLN A 166 7.80 -16.62 -16.23
CA GLN A 166 9.04 -15.84 -16.22
C GLN A 166 9.27 -15.24 -14.84
N VAL A 167 10.48 -15.42 -14.30
CA VAL A 167 10.91 -14.83 -13.03
C VAL A 167 11.13 -13.32 -13.20
N LEU A 168 10.47 -12.53 -12.37
CA LEU A 168 10.54 -11.07 -12.38
C LEU A 168 11.46 -10.51 -11.30
N ALA A 169 11.44 -11.12 -10.12
CA ALA A 169 12.17 -10.64 -8.95
C ALA A 169 12.54 -11.80 -8.03
N GLU A 170 13.58 -11.59 -7.24
CA GLU A 170 14.06 -12.52 -6.22
C GLU A 170 14.29 -11.74 -4.92
N ASP A 171 13.66 -12.21 -3.85
CA ASP A 171 13.89 -11.75 -2.50
C ASP A 171 14.49 -12.88 -1.65
N GLN A 172 15.30 -12.51 -0.67
CA GLN A 172 15.78 -13.42 0.37
C GLN A 172 15.15 -13.05 1.70
N PHE A 173 14.59 -14.02 2.42
CA PHE A 173 14.11 -13.84 3.78
C PHE A 173 14.95 -14.63 4.77
N ASP A 174 15.65 -13.94 5.65
CA ASP A 174 16.42 -14.53 6.74
C ASP A 174 15.63 -14.40 8.03
N ASN A 175 15.21 -15.55 8.56
CA ASN A 175 14.44 -15.58 9.79
C ASN A 175 15.34 -15.47 11.03
N ASN A 176 14.72 -15.14 12.16
CA ASN A 176 15.40 -15.04 13.44
C ASN A 176 15.83 -16.41 14.02
N LYS A 177 15.47 -17.52 13.35
CA LYS A 177 15.88 -18.88 13.71
C LYS A 177 17.14 -19.34 12.97
N GLY A 178 17.72 -18.50 12.10
CA GLY A 178 18.91 -18.83 11.30
C GLY A 178 18.58 -19.68 10.07
N GLU A 179 17.40 -19.52 9.50
CA GLU A 179 17.00 -20.15 8.25
C GLU A 179 16.77 -19.07 7.19
N SER A 180 17.31 -19.31 5.99
CA SER A 180 17.11 -18.46 4.83
C SER A 180 16.12 -19.09 3.86
N TYR A 181 15.26 -18.26 3.31
CA TYR A 181 14.26 -18.61 2.31
C TYR A 181 14.51 -17.79 1.05
N ARG A 182 14.39 -18.44 -0.10
CA ARG A 182 14.36 -17.76 -1.40
C ARG A 182 12.91 -17.58 -1.81
N ILE A 183 12.56 -16.36 -2.19
CA ILE A 183 11.20 -15.95 -2.56
C ILE A 183 11.28 -15.37 -3.96
N PHE A 184 10.38 -15.81 -4.83
CA PHE A 184 10.36 -15.38 -6.22
C PHE A 184 8.99 -14.84 -6.57
N LYS A 185 9.00 -13.79 -7.38
CA LYS A 185 7.84 -13.33 -8.12
C LYS A 185 7.98 -13.76 -9.57
N ALA A 186 6.95 -14.38 -10.12
CA ALA A 186 6.91 -14.77 -11.52
C ALA A 186 5.60 -14.36 -12.18
N HIS A 187 5.60 -14.25 -13.51
CA HIS A 187 4.39 -13.99 -14.27
C HIS A 187 4.23 -14.92 -15.47
N ALA A 188 3.00 -15.10 -15.90
CA ALA A 188 2.64 -15.83 -17.10
C ALA A 188 1.47 -15.12 -17.80
N GLY A 189 1.78 -14.33 -18.83
CA GLY A 189 0.81 -13.42 -19.44
C GLY A 189 0.35 -12.34 -18.44
N ILE A 190 -0.94 -12.35 -18.09
CA ILE A 190 -1.55 -11.43 -17.11
C ILE A 190 -1.54 -11.98 -15.68
N GLU A 191 -1.13 -13.24 -15.48
CA GLU A 191 -1.12 -13.86 -14.16
C GLU A 191 0.20 -13.58 -13.45
N GLU A 192 0.11 -13.31 -12.14
CA GLU A 192 1.28 -13.26 -11.25
C GLU A 192 1.19 -14.39 -10.21
N ALA A 193 2.34 -14.98 -9.91
CA ALA A 193 2.51 -15.97 -8.86
C ALA A 193 3.75 -15.68 -8.02
N TYR A 194 3.72 -16.19 -6.81
CA TYR A 194 4.80 -16.07 -5.84
C TYR A 194 5.14 -17.47 -5.36
N PHE A 195 6.42 -17.80 -5.28
CA PHE A 195 6.83 -19.05 -4.68
C PHE A 195 8.04 -18.89 -3.77
N GLU A 196 8.02 -19.61 -2.66
CA GLU A 196 9.10 -19.58 -1.68
C GLU A 196 9.51 -20.99 -1.26
N PHE A 197 10.81 -21.16 -0.99
CA PHE A 197 11.36 -22.39 -0.43
C PHE A 197 12.57 -22.10 0.47
N LYS A 198 12.79 -22.99 1.44
CA LYS A 198 13.94 -22.93 2.35
C LYS A 198 15.23 -23.30 1.61
N HIS A 199 16.26 -22.47 1.73
CA HIS A 199 17.60 -22.77 1.23
C HIS A 199 18.27 -23.88 2.05
N GLY A 200 19.11 -24.70 1.40
CA GLY A 200 19.88 -25.75 2.07
C GLY A 200 19.07 -26.98 2.50
N SER A 201 17.77 -27.05 2.20
CA SER A 201 16.96 -28.26 2.47
C SER A 201 17.20 -29.33 1.41
N SER A 202 17.46 -30.58 1.84
CA SER A 202 17.57 -31.73 0.92
C SER A 202 16.25 -32.03 0.18
N PHE A 203 15.11 -31.69 0.78
CA PHE A 203 13.80 -31.79 0.16
C PHE A 203 13.16 -30.40 0.13
N LYS A 204 13.03 -29.83 -1.07
CA LYS A 204 12.42 -28.52 -1.25
C LYS A 204 10.91 -28.64 -1.30
N LYS A 205 10.27 -28.24 -0.19
CA LYS A 205 8.84 -28.00 -0.12
C LYS A 205 8.58 -26.54 -0.52
N ILE A 206 7.94 -26.34 -1.67
CA ILE A 206 7.77 -25.03 -2.30
C ILE A 206 6.35 -24.56 -2.04
N PHE A 207 6.19 -23.39 -1.45
CA PHE A 207 4.87 -22.76 -1.33
C PHE A 207 4.60 -21.96 -2.60
N PHE A 208 3.77 -22.49 -3.52
CA PHE A 208 3.36 -21.77 -4.73
C PHE A 208 2.00 -21.11 -4.49
N SER A 209 1.93 -19.80 -4.70
CA SER A 209 0.81 -18.98 -4.25
C SER A 209 0.50 -17.81 -5.16
N LYS A 210 -0.70 -17.24 -4.99
CA LYS A 210 -1.12 -15.99 -5.63
C LYS A 210 -1.43 -14.96 -4.55
N LYS A 211 -1.07 -13.70 -4.80
CA LYS A 211 -1.45 -12.59 -3.94
C LYS A 211 -2.97 -12.42 -3.97
N VAL A 212 -3.59 -12.27 -2.80
CA VAL A 212 -5.03 -12.07 -2.65
C VAL A 212 -5.31 -10.76 -1.93
N ASN A 213 -6.49 -10.20 -2.19
CA ASN A 213 -6.91 -8.98 -1.54
C ASN A 213 -7.28 -9.26 -0.08
N ILE A 214 -6.60 -8.60 0.86
CA ILE A 214 -6.83 -8.73 2.30
C ILE A 214 -8.30 -8.48 2.70
N PHE A 215 -8.98 -7.56 2.00
CA PHE A 215 -10.37 -7.21 2.28
C PHE A 215 -11.36 -8.30 1.86
N GLN A 216 -10.95 -9.24 0.99
CA GLN A 216 -11.75 -10.42 0.66
C GLN A 216 -11.67 -11.52 1.73
N ILE A 217 -10.65 -11.48 2.59
CA ILE A 217 -10.49 -12.40 3.71
C ILE A 217 -11.30 -11.89 4.89
N ASP A 218 -11.02 -10.66 5.33
CA ASP A 218 -11.73 -9.97 6.39
C ASP A 218 -11.56 -8.46 6.18
N PRO A 219 -12.65 -7.69 5.95
CA PRO A 219 -12.58 -6.25 5.72
C PRO A 219 -11.91 -5.47 6.85
N GLU A 220 -11.89 -6.02 8.08
CA GLU A 220 -11.31 -5.40 9.27
C GLU A 220 -9.93 -5.97 9.62
N LEU A 221 -9.36 -6.85 8.77
CA LEU A 221 -8.12 -7.57 9.08
C LEU A 221 -6.97 -6.61 9.43
N GLU A 222 -6.82 -5.54 8.66
CA GLU A 222 -5.77 -4.56 8.88
C GLU A 222 -5.93 -3.84 10.22
N GLU A 223 -7.15 -3.48 10.60
CA GLU A 223 -7.46 -2.85 11.88
C GLU A 223 -7.19 -3.83 13.04
N LYS A 224 -7.62 -5.09 12.90
CA LYS A 224 -7.39 -6.15 13.90
C LYS A 224 -5.90 -6.39 14.12
N VAL A 225 -5.12 -6.51 13.05
CA VAL A 225 -3.66 -6.66 13.13
C VAL A 225 -3.03 -5.42 13.76
N ARG A 226 -3.49 -4.22 13.41
CA ARG A 226 -2.98 -2.97 13.97
C ARG A 226 -3.24 -2.87 15.48
N ALA A 227 -4.46 -3.21 15.92
CA ALA A 227 -4.87 -3.15 17.32
C ALA A 227 -4.17 -4.19 18.19
N HIS A 228 -4.02 -5.42 17.69
CA HIS A 228 -3.52 -6.55 18.47
C HIS A 228 -2.06 -6.93 18.17
N GLN A 229 -1.44 -6.31 17.16
CA GLN A 229 -0.10 -6.65 16.61
C GLN A 229 -0.01 -8.09 16.06
N VAL A 230 -1.13 -8.78 15.99
CA VAL A 230 -1.25 -10.14 15.46
C VAL A 230 -2.61 -10.30 14.78
N PRO A 231 -2.68 -11.05 13.67
CA PRO A 231 -3.95 -11.41 13.05
C PRO A 231 -4.74 -12.41 13.90
N PRO A 232 -6.07 -12.53 13.66
CA PRO A 232 -6.92 -13.54 14.31
C PRO A 232 -6.40 -14.97 14.15
N ASN A 233 -6.64 -15.85 15.12
CA ASN A 233 -6.23 -17.26 15.02
C ASN A 233 -6.98 -18.04 13.93
N ILE A 234 -8.16 -17.58 13.55
CA ILE A 234 -9.04 -18.24 12.59
C ILE A 234 -9.44 -17.23 11.53
N LEU A 235 -9.32 -17.61 10.26
CA LEU A 235 -9.75 -16.84 9.11
C LEU A 235 -10.69 -17.67 8.23
N TYR A 236 -11.58 -17.01 7.50
CA TYR A 236 -12.48 -17.65 6.53
C TYR A 236 -12.19 -17.10 5.16
N PHE A 237 -11.88 -17.96 4.20
CA PHE A 237 -11.58 -17.52 2.84
C PHE A 237 -11.89 -18.63 1.84
N LYS A 238 -12.54 -18.27 0.72
CA LYS A 238 -12.95 -19.19 -0.36
C LYS A 238 -13.68 -20.46 0.12
N GLY A 239 -14.50 -20.33 1.16
CA GLY A 239 -15.27 -21.45 1.72
C GLY A 239 -14.49 -22.37 2.66
N HIS A 240 -13.20 -22.11 2.90
CA HIS A 240 -12.38 -22.85 3.84
C HIS A 240 -12.20 -22.06 5.15
N ARG A 241 -12.07 -22.81 6.24
CA ARG A 241 -11.68 -22.30 7.54
C ARG A 241 -10.19 -22.54 7.74
N PHE A 242 -9.46 -21.47 8.01
CA PHE A 242 -8.02 -21.44 8.17
C PHE A 242 -7.64 -21.25 9.63
N TYR A 243 -6.68 -22.04 10.12
CA TYR A 243 -6.16 -22.00 11.47
C TYR A 243 -4.69 -21.59 11.44
N ARG A 244 -4.33 -20.59 12.25
CA ARG A 244 -2.94 -20.14 12.37
C ARG A 244 -2.10 -21.22 13.05
N GLU A 245 -1.05 -21.67 12.38
CA GLU A 245 -0.18 -22.76 12.86
C GLU A 245 1.22 -22.23 13.18
N GLU A 246 1.81 -21.49 12.23
CA GLU A 246 3.19 -21.01 12.35
C GLU A 246 3.27 -19.50 12.19
N SER A 247 4.30 -18.92 12.79
CA SER A 247 4.66 -17.52 12.57
C SER A 247 6.16 -17.39 12.55
N ASP A 248 6.65 -16.51 11.69
CA ASP A 248 8.07 -16.25 11.56
C ASP A 248 8.38 -14.75 11.49
N LYS A 249 9.57 -14.39 11.93
CA LYS A 249 10.04 -13.00 11.97
C LYS A 249 11.46 -12.95 11.47
N GLY A 250 11.78 -11.92 10.71
CA GLY A 250 13.12 -11.79 10.15
C GLY A 250 13.27 -10.54 9.31
N TYR A 251 14.23 -10.60 8.41
CA TYR A 251 14.54 -9.53 7.47
C TYR A 251 14.38 -10.06 6.06
N ILE A 252 13.70 -9.30 5.21
CA ILE A 252 13.60 -9.55 3.78
C ILE A 252 14.49 -8.58 3.03
N PHE A 253 15.18 -9.08 2.02
CA PHE A 253 16.15 -8.36 1.20
C PHE A 253 15.78 -8.53 -0.26
N ASP A 254 15.70 -7.44 -1.00
CA ASP A 254 15.62 -7.51 -2.47
C ASP A 254 17.02 -7.86 -2.99
N VAL A 255 17.15 -9.06 -3.56
CA VAL A 255 18.40 -9.58 -4.10
C VAL A 255 18.37 -9.67 -5.62
N THR A 256 17.35 -9.08 -6.26
CA THR A 256 17.03 -9.22 -7.68
C THR A 256 18.22 -8.87 -8.58
N ASP A 257 18.87 -7.74 -8.33
CA ASP A 257 19.95 -7.24 -9.18
C ASP A 257 21.35 -7.36 -8.51
N GLN A 258 21.45 -8.04 -7.35
CA GLN A 258 22.66 -8.38 -6.54
C GLN A 258 23.67 -7.25 -6.21
N ARG A 259 23.61 -6.09 -6.86
CA ARG A 259 24.63 -5.04 -6.83
C ARG A 259 24.46 -4.02 -5.71
N ASP A 260 23.29 -3.93 -5.10
CA ASP A 260 22.93 -2.87 -4.12
C ASP A 260 22.20 -3.40 -2.87
N VAL A 261 22.40 -4.67 -2.48
CA VAL A 261 21.73 -5.24 -1.30
C VAL A 261 22.33 -4.68 0.00
N THR A 262 21.78 -3.57 0.49
CA THR A 262 22.30 -2.88 1.69
C THR A 262 21.26 -2.63 2.77
N GLU A 263 19.97 -2.81 2.47
CA GLU A 263 18.87 -2.53 3.39
C GLU A 263 17.89 -3.73 3.50
N GLY A 264 17.82 -4.33 4.69
CA GLY A 264 16.84 -5.37 5.00
C GLY A 264 15.58 -4.80 5.65
N PHE A 265 14.40 -5.18 5.17
CA PHE A 265 13.13 -4.79 5.78
C PHE A 265 12.66 -5.83 6.77
N ARG A 266 12.17 -5.41 7.94
CA ARG A 266 11.56 -6.35 8.89
C ARG A 266 10.30 -6.96 8.28
N ARG A 267 10.26 -8.28 8.18
CA ARG A 267 9.10 -9.07 7.77
C ARG A 267 8.59 -9.91 8.93
N GLN A 268 7.28 -9.92 9.08
CA GLN A 268 6.54 -10.81 9.95
C GLN A 268 5.59 -11.64 9.09
N ASN A 269 5.67 -12.97 9.17
CA ASN A 269 4.80 -13.88 8.45
C ASN A 269 3.94 -14.67 9.43
N TRP A 270 2.69 -14.95 9.06
CA TRP A 270 1.76 -15.84 9.76
C TRP A 270 1.17 -16.82 8.76
N LEU A 271 1.39 -18.11 9.00
CA LEU A 271 0.93 -19.19 8.16
C LEU A 271 -0.33 -19.81 8.74
N TYR A 272 -1.30 -20.05 7.86
CA TYR A 272 -2.55 -20.71 8.17
C TYR A 272 -2.76 -21.92 7.27
N LEU A 273 -3.23 -23.00 7.87
CA LEU A 273 -3.66 -24.20 7.16
C LEU A 273 -5.17 -24.37 7.29
N ASN A 274 -5.80 -24.92 6.27
CA ASN A 274 -7.17 -25.40 6.40
C ASN A 274 -7.24 -26.74 7.16
N GLU A 275 -8.45 -27.23 7.39
CA GLU A 275 -8.72 -28.49 8.10
C GLU A 275 -8.04 -29.69 7.41
N GLU A 276 -8.02 -29.69 6.08
CA GLU A 276 -7.42 -30.75 5.27
C GLU A 276 -5.90 -30.59 5.07
N ARG A 277 -5.33 -29.43 5.43
CA ARG A 277 -3.90 -29.08 5.26
C ARG A 277 -3.39 -29.18 3.82
N ASP A 278 -4.26 -29.05 2.84
CA ASP A 278 -3.94 -29.10 1.40
C ASP A 278 -3.79 -27.70 0.78
N VAL A 279 -4.41 -26.67 1.38
CA VAL A 279 -4.26 -25.27 1.01
C VAL A 279 -3.73 -24.42 2.15
N VAL A 280 -3.01 -23.38 1.78
CA VAL A 280 -2.29 -22.51 2.70
C VAL A 280 -2.67 -21.07 2.42
N LEU A 281 -2.94 -20.34 3.50
CA LEU A 281 -3.11 -18.89 3.50
C LEU A 281 -1.98 -18.29 4.34
N THR A 282 -1.24 -17.34 3.78
CA THR A 282 -0.24 -16.58 4.54
C THR A 282 -0.66 -15.12 4.62
N ILE A 283 -0.44 -14.53 5.79
CA ILE A 283 -0.54 -13.09 6.01
C ILE A 283 0.87 -12.62 6.35
N GLU A 284 1.33 -11.58 5.69
CA GLU A 284 2.62 -10.97 5.99
C GLU A 284 2.50 -9.48 6.22
N GLU A 285 3.33 -8.98 7.13
CA GLU A 285 3.54 -7.56 7.37
C GLU A 285 5.01 -7.23 7.11
N ILE A 286 5.25 -6.33 6.17
CA ILE A 286 6.58 -5.80 5.86
C ILE A 286 6.65 -4.34 6.35
N SER A 287 7.64 -4.04 7.18
CA SER A 287 7.89 -2.69 7.69
C SER A 287 8.20 -1.72 6.53
N PRO A 288 7.60 -0.51 6.48
CA PRO A 288 6.93 0.18 7.58
C PRO A 288 5.39 0.05 7.66
N ARG A 289 4.80 -1.06 7.19
CA ARG A 289 3.40 -1.56 7.42
C ARG A 289 2.63 -1.81 6.12
N THR A 290 3.17 -2.62 5.22
CA THR A 290 2.39 -3.20 4.12
C THR A 290 1.91 -4.58 4.54
N LEU A 291 0.61 -4.72 4.81
CA LEU A 291 -0.02 -6.02 5.02
C LEU A 291 -0.37 -6.64 3.67
N SER A 292 0.13 -7.85 3.41
CA SER A 292 -0.20 -8.62 2.21
C SER A 292 -0.72 -10.00 2.60
N ALA A 293 -1.48 -10.62 1.71
CA ALA A 293 -1.97 -11.98 1.88
C ALA A 293 -1.74 -12.81 0.62
N PHE A 294 -1.40 -14.09 0.81
CA PHE A 294 -1.17 -15.03 -0.29
C PHE A 294 -1.93 -16.32 -0.03
N TYR A 295 -2.53 -16.86 -1.09
CA TYR A 295 -3.28 -18.10 -1.06
C TYR A 295 -2.67 -19.07 -2.06
N GLY A 296 -2.38 -20.29 -1.62
CA GLY A 296 -1.68 -21.26 -2.44
C GLY A 296 -1.67 -22.66 -1.85
N LYS A 297 -0.71 -23.46 -2.31
CA LYS A 297 -0.49 -24.83 -1.83
C LYS A 297 1.00 -25.14 -1.82
N TYR A 298 1.37 -26.15 -1.05
CA TYR A 298 2.71 -26.70 -1.13
C TYR A 298 2.83 -27.67 -2.31
N THR A 299 4.00 -27.66 -2.94
CA THR A 299 4.35 -28.52 -4.07
C THR A 299 5.81 -28.92 -3.99
N ASP A 300 6.19 -29.95 -4.72
CA ASP A 300 7.59 -30.42 -4.81
C ASP A 300 8.32 -29.80 -6.01
N GLU A 301 9.65 -29.73 -5.91
CA GLU A 301 10.56 -29.24 -6.95
C GLU A 301 10.35 -29.93 -8.31
N HIS A 302 10.04 -31.22 -8.34
CA HIS A 302 9.81 -31.99 -9.57
C HIS A 302 8.65 -31.48 -10.44
N HIS A 303 7.76 -30.63 -9.90
CA HIS A 303 6.69 -30.01 -10.67
C HIS A 303 7.14 -28.78 -11.46
N PHE A 304 8.34 -28.26 -11.18
CA PHE A 304 8.98 -27.20 -11.93
C PHE A 304 9.90 -27.85 -12.96
N VAL A 305 9.53 -27.76 -14.22
CA VAL A 305 10.24 -28.41 -15.33
C VAL A 305 10.68 -27.37 -16.35
N ASP A 306 11.51 -27.80 -17.30
CA ASP A 306 11.97 -26.97 -18.42
C ASP A 306 12.49 -25.59 -17.96
N ILE A 307 13.32 -25.60 -16.92
CA ILE A 307 13.95 -24.37 -16.42
C ILE A 307 14.99 -23.91 -17.44
N LEU A 308 14.78 -22.72 -18.00
CA LEU A 308 15.62 -22.15 -19.04
C LEU A 308 16.17 -20.78 -18.59
N PRO A 309 17.45 -20.49 -18.87
CA PRO A 309 17.98 -19.16 -18.63
C PRO A 309 17.30 -18.15 -19.56
N GLY A 310 17.03 -16.95 -19.04
CA GLY A 310 16.50 -15.84 -19.82
C GLY A 310 17.51 -15.33 -20.84
N ALA A 311 17.04 -14.62 -21.86
CA ALA A 311 17.89 -14.03 -22.91
C ALA A 311 18.91 -12.98 -22.39
N GLU A 312 18.79 -12.54 -21.13
CA GLU A 312 19.67 -11.57 -20.46
C GLU A 312 20.51 -12.20 -19.32
N ALA A 313 20.51 -13.53 -19.18
CA ALA A 313 21.21 -14.25 -18.11
C ALA A 313 22.73 -14.37 -18.31
#